data_AF-A0A8D9AVG4-F1
#
_entry.id   AF-A0A8D9AVG4-F1
#
_cell.length_a   1.000
_cell.length_b   1.000
_cell.length_c   1.000
_cell.angle_alpha   90.00
_cell.angle_beta   90.00
_cell.angle_gamma   90.00
#
_symmetry.space_group_name_H-M   'P 1'
#
loop_
_entity.id
_entity.type
_entity.pdbx_description
1 polymer ?
#
loop_
_entity_poly.entity_id
_entity_poly.type
_entity_poly.pdbx_seq_one_letter_code
_entity_poly.pdbx_strand_id
1 'polypeptide(L)'
;MSTKGINKVILIGYLGKDPKVRYMSNGNAVANFDIATSEIWKDKITNEQKEKIEWHKIVIFGKLAEIAGEYLKKGSQVYIEGALQTRKWVDKNNIEKYVTEIVVKIGGVMLMLGYKQNNEIKNKKNLKNF
;
A
#
# COMPACT_ATOMS: atom_id res chain seq x y z
N MET A 1 -4.32 -28.55 19.36
CA MET A 1 -4.67 -27.94 18.05
C MET A 1 -3.40 -27.60 17.32
N SER A 2 -3.26 -27.97 16.05
CA SER A 2 -2.10 -27.61 15.23
C SER A 2 -1.92 -26.09 15.25
N THR A 3 -0.82 -25.62 15.82
CA THR A 3 -0.52 -24.21 16.10
C THR A 3 0.24 -23.50 14.98
N LYS A 4 0.22 -23.99 13.72
CA LYS A 4 1.01 -23.37 12.64
C LYS A 4 0.33 -23.41 11.28
N GLY A 5 -0.57 -22.46 11.05
CA GLY A 5 -0.97 -22.04 9.69
C GLY A 5 -0.04 -20.97 9.15
N ILE A 6 0.06 -20.84 7.82
CA ILE A 6 0.83 -19.77 7.18
C ILE A 6 -0.14 -18.65 6.79
N ASN A 7 0.11 -17.45 7.31
CA ASN A 7 -0.52 -16.22 6.84
C ASN A 7 0.58 -15.31 6.30
N LYS A 8 0.66 -15.23 4.97
CA LYS A 8 1.66 -14.44 4.24
C LYS A 8 0.97 -13.75 3.07
N VAL A 9 1.21 -12.45 2.95
CA VAL A 9 0.82 -11.62 1.82
C VAL A 9 2.07 -11.05 1.20
N ILE A 10 2.20 -11.16 -0.13
CA ILE A 10 3.28 -10.56 -0.90
C ILE A 10 2.65 -9.66 -1.94
N LEU A 11 3.06 -8.38 -1.98
CA LEU A 11 2.57 -7.42 -2.95
C LEU A 11 3.71 -6.60 -3.53
N ILE A 12 3.57 -6.27 -4.81
CA ILE A 12 4.31 -5.18 -5.45
C ILE A 12 3.28 -4.21 -5.99
N GLY A 13 3.34 -2.96 -5.55
CA GLY A 13 2.37 -1.95 -5.94
C GLY A 13 2.88 -0.53 -5.76
N TYR A 14 2.00 0.42 -6.02
CA TYR A 14 2.32 1.85 -5.96
C TYR A 14 1.50 2.54 -4.88
N LEU A 15 2.14 3.42 -4.11
CA LEU A 15 1.45 4.22 -3.10
C LEU A 15 0.43 5.17 -3.76
N GLY A 16 -0.83 5.13 -3.33
CA GLY A 16 -1.86 6.06 -3.80
C GLY A 16 -1.73 7.48 -3.22
N LYS A 17 -1.07 7.58 -2.07
CA LYS A 17 -0.86 8.80 -1.28
C LYS A 17 0.37 8.66 -0.40
N ASP A 18 0.84 9.78 0.13
CA ASP A 18 1.94 9.79 1.08
C ASP A 18 1.60 8.98 2.34
N PRO A 19 2.57 8.27 2.95
CA PRO A 19 2.35 7.57 4.20
C PRO A 19 1.95 8.51 5.32
N LYS A 20 0.97 8.08 6.11
CA LYS A 20 0.59 8.75 7.36
C LYS A 20 1.32 8.08 8.51
N VAL A 21 2.34 8.75 9.06
CA VAL A 21 3.08 8.29 10.24
C VAL A 21 2.51 8.90 11.51
N ARG A 22 2.32 8.07 12.52
CA ARG A 22 1.90 8.46 13.87
C ARG A 22 2.78 7.76 14.90
N TYR A 23 3.06 8.44 16.00
CA TYR A 23 3.75 7.86 17.15
C TYR A 23 2.73 7.48 18.21
N MET A 24 2.83 6.24 18.71
CA MET A 24 2.05 5.77 19.84
C MET A 24 2.60 6.33 21.16
N SER A 25 1.80 6.28 22.23
CA SER A 25 2.23 6.74 23.57
C SER A 25 3.45 6.02 24.14
N ASN A 26 3.78 4.83 23.62
CA ASN A 26 4.97 4.06 23.97
C ASN A 26 6.20 4.42 23.11
N GLY A 27 6.12 5.45 22.27
CA GLY A 27 7.20 5.89 21.38
C GLY A 27 7.29 5.14 20.05
N ASN A 28 6.54 4.05 19.85
CA ASN A 28 6.61 3.28 18.60
C ASN A 28 5.89 4.00 17.46
N ALA A 29 6.58 4.13 16.31
CA ALA A 29 6.00 4.64 15.08
C ALA A 29 5.04 3.64 14.41
N VAL A 30 4.03 4.16 13.74
CA VAL A 30 3.08 3.42 12.90
C VAL A 30 2.89 4.19 11.61
N ALA A 31 3.09 3.52 10.47
CA ALA A 31 2.85 4.07 9.15
C ALA A 31 1.63 3.39 8.53
N ASN A 32 0.68 4.20 8.07
CA ASN A 32 -0.48 3.75 7.33
C ASN A 32 -0.45 4.33 5.91
N PHE A 33 -0.58 3.47 4.91
CA PHE A 33 -0.72 3.87 3.50
C PHE A 33 -1.53 2.83 2.72
N ASP A 34 -1.98 3.21 1.53
CA ASP A 34 -2.66 2.30 0.61
C ASP A 34 -1.78 2.09 -0.63
N ILE A 35 -1.64 0.84 -1.08
CA ILE A 35 -0.97 0.51 -2.34
C ILE A 35 -1.97 -0.01 -3.37
N ALA A 36 -1.79 0.40 -4.62
CA ALA A 36 -2.55 -0.08 -5.76
C ALA A 36 -1.80 -1.19 -6.49
N THR A 37 -2.50 -2.25 -6.85
CA THR A 37 -2.07 -3.25 -7.84
C THR A 37 -3.09 -3.29 -8.96
N SER A 38 -2.66 -3.40 -10.22
CA SER A 38 -3.56 -3.50 -11.36
C SER A 38 -3.42 -4.82 -12.11
N GLU A 39 -4.55 -5.31 -12.60
CA GLU A 39 -4.64 -6.45 -13.51
C GLU A 39 -5.30 -5.97 -14.81
N ILE A 40 -4.66 -6.24 -15.94
CA ILE A 40 -5.18 -5.91 -17.28
C ILE A 40 -5.51 -7.22 -17.98
N TRP A 41 -6.73 -7.36 -18.46
CA TRP A 41 -7.17 -8.52 -19.24
C TRP A 41 -8.04 -8.09 -20.42
N LYS A 42 -8.17 -8.98 -21.40
CA LYS A 42 -9.06 -8.79 -22.53
C LYS A 42 -10.40 -9.47 -22.25
N ASP A 43 -11.49 -8.72 -22.33
CA ASP A 43 -12.83 -9.27 -22.19
C ASP A 43 -13.15 -10.18 -23.38
N LYS A 44 -13.62 -11.40 -23.12
CA LYS A 44 -13.89 -12.40 -24.16
C LYS A 44 -15.16 -12.10 -24.96
N ILE A 45 -16.08 -11.32 -24.41
CA ILE A 45 -17.36 -10.96 -25.03
C ILE A 45 -17.20 -9.66 -25.82
N THR A 46 -16.64 -8.62 -25.20
CA THR A 46 -16.53 -7.30 -25.86
C THR A 46 -15.25 -7.13 -26.66
N ASN A 47 -14.27 -8.02 -26.51
CA ASN A 47 -12.95 -7.95 -27.14
C ASN A 47 -12.13 -6.71 -26.74
N GLU A 48 -12.57 -5.97 -25.71
CA GLU A 48 -11.93 -4.76 -25.19
C GLU A 48 -10.92 -5.10 -24.09
N GLN A 49 -9.92 -4.22 -23.91
CA GLN A 49 -9.05 -4.28 -22.73
C GLN A 49 -9.76 -3.69 -21.52
N LYS A 50 -9.78 -4.43 -20.42
CA LYS A 50 -10.28 -4.01 -19.11
C LYS A 50 -9.13 -3.96 -18.12
N GLU A 51 -9.21 -3.01 -17.19
CA GLU A 51 -8.27 -2.85 -16.08
C GLU A 51 -9.05 -2.89 -14.77
N LYS A 52 -8.52 -3.63 -13.78
CA LYS A 52 -9.02 -3.65 -12.41
C LYS A 52 -7.89 -3.26 -11.48
N ILE A 53 -8.17 -2.29 -10.61
CA ILE A 53 -7.24 -1.82 -9.59
C ILE A 53 -7.74 -2.28 -8.23
N GLU A 54 -6.89 -2.96 -7.50
CA GLU A 54 -7.13 -3.36 -6.11
C GLU A 54 -6.31 -2.51 -5.15
N TRP A 55 -6.99 -2.02 -4.11
CA TRP A 55 -6.41 -1.13 -3.10
C TRP A 55 -6.17 -1.89 -1.80
N HIS A 56 -4.92 -1.91 -1.37
CA HIS A 56 -4.46 -2.69 -0.23
C HIS A 56 -4.04 -1.77 0.91
N LYS A 57 -4.65 -1.94 2.09
CA LYS A 57 -4.31 -1.16 3.29
C LYS A 57 -3.09 -1.74 3.96
N ILE A 58 -2.01 -0.98 4.00
CA ILE A 58 -0.75 -1.40 4.61
C ILE A 58 -0.58 -0.71 5.97
N VAL A 59 -0.18 -1.51 6.97
CA VAL A 59 0.18 -1.03 8.31
C VAL A 59 1.58 -1.54 8.64
N ILE A 60 2.49 -0.62 8.91
CA ILE A 60 3.87 -0.92 9.31
C ILE A 60 4.13 -0.33 10.68
N PHE A 61 4.92 -1.02 11.51
CA PHE A 61 5.26 -0.61 12.87
C PHE A 61 6.76 -0.39 13.05
N GLY A 62 7.13 0.38 14.08
CA GLY A 62 8.50 0.58 14.55
C GLY A 62 9.39 1.27 13.52
N LYS A 63 10.67 0.89 13.47
CA LYS A 63 11.67 1.52 12.60
C LYS A 63 11.30 1.48 11.11
N LEU A 64 10.65 0.41 10.64
CA LEU A 64 10.18 0.34 9.24
C LEU A 64 9.08 1.38 8.95
N ALA A 65 8.29 1.78 9.95
CA ALA A 65 7.31 2.84 9.80
C ALA A 65 7.97 4.22 9.66
N GLU A 66 9.06 4.46 10.39
CA GLU A 66 9.86 5.70 10.28
C GLU A 66 10.49 5.78 8.89
N ILE A 67 11.14 4.70 8.44
CA ILE A 67 11.71 4.59 7.08
C ILE A 67 10.62 4.81 6.02
N ALA A 68 9.44 4.20 6.20
CA ALA A 68 8.31 4.42 5.30
C ALA A 68 7.93 5.90 5.23
N GLY A 69 7.83 6.60 6.37
CA GLY A 69 7.50 8.03 6.40
C GLY A 69 8.57 8.95 5.81
N GLU A 70 9.84 8.60 5.99
CA GLU A 70 10.97 9.43 5.52
C GLU A 70 11.16 9.31 4.00
N TYR A 71 11.05 8.09 3.46
CA TYR A 71 11.45 7.82 2.08
C TYR A 71 10.30 7.58 1.11
N LEU A 72 9.14 7.08 1.57
CA LEU A 72 8.03 6.81 0.67
C LEU A 72 7.17 8.06 0.45
N LYS A 73 6.77 8.26 -0.80
CA LYS A 73 5.82 9.28 -1.25
C LYS A 73 4.78 8.68 -2.19
N LYS A 74 3.69 9.39 -2.45
CA LYS A 74 2.70 9.04 -3.48
C LYS A 74 3.39 8.65 -4.79
N GLY A 75 3.04 7.50 -5.35
CA GLY A 75 3.64 6.98 -6.58
C GLY A 75 4.94 6.21 -6.39
N SER A 76 5.45 6.08 -5.16
CA SER A 76 6.57 5.17 -4.87
C SER A 76 6.15 3.73 -5.10
N GLN A 77 7.00 2.95 -5.75
CA GLN A 77 6.82 1.52 -5.92
C GLN A 77 7.44 0.78 -4.75
N VAL A 78 6.68 -0.14 -4.16
CA VAL A 78 7.09 -0.88 -2.98
C VAL A 78 6.80 -2.36 -3.13
N TYR A 79 7.70 -3.17 -2.59
CA TYR A 79 7.47 -4.57 -2.28
C TYR A 79 7.11 -4.69 -0.79
N ILE A 80 6.04 -5.43 -0.49
CA ILE A 80 5.54 -5.65 0.86
C ILE A 80 5.39 -7.15 1.10
N GLU A 81 5.99 -7.65 2.17
CA GLU A 81 5.61 -8.91 2.81
C GLU A 81 5.00 -8.66 4.18
N GLY A 82 3.79 -9.15 4.39
CA GLY A 82 3.07 -9.04 5.66
C GLY A 82 2.10 -10.19 5.89
N ALA A 83 1.11 -9.95 6.74
CA ALA A 83 0.05 -10.89 7.05
C ALA A 83 -1.30 -10.17 7.04
N LEU A 84 -2.36 -10.85 6.61
CA LEU A 84 -3.73 -10.32 6.73
C LEU A 84 -4.13 -10.26 8.20
N GLN A 85 -4.67 -9.12 8.62
CA GLN A 85 -5.33 -8.95 9.90
C GLN A 85 -6.65 -8.23 9.70
N THR A 86 -7.73 -8.84 10.17
CA THR A 86 -9.05 -8.21 10.20
C THR A 86 -9.32 -7.77 11.62
N ARG A 87 -9.60 -6.48 11.80
CA ARG A 87 -10.02 -5.93 13.09
C ARG A 87 -11.46 -5.45 13.01
N LYS A 88 -12.16 -5.61 14.12
CA LYS A 88 -13.51 -5.12 14.34
C LYS A 88 -13.44 -3.78 15.07
N TRP A 89 -14.25 -2.81 14.66
CA TRP A 89 -14.45 -1.57 15.40
C TRP A 89 -15.91 -1.15 15.28
N VAL A 90 -16.39 -0.37 16.25
CA VAL A 90 -17.76 0.14 16.28
C VAL A 90 -17.73 1.59 15.83
N ASP A 91 -18.58 1.93 14.86
CA ASP A 91 -18.68 3.31 14.39
C ASP A 91 -19.54 4.20 15.31
N LYS A 92 -19.67 5.48 14.96
CA LYS A 92 -20.43 6.45 15.76
C LYS A 92 -21.93 6.12 15.85
N ASN A 93 -22.44 5.29 14.94
CA ASN A 93 -23.83 4.87 14.89
C ASN A 93 -24.05 3.52 15.60
N ASN A 94 -23.06 3.05 16.37
CA ASN A 94 -23.06 1.76 17.05
C ASN A 94 -23.14 0.55 16.09
N ILE A 95 -22.69 0.71 14.84
CA ILE A 95 -22.64 -0.36 13.84
C ILE A 95 -21.26 -1.00 13.86
N GLU A 96 -21.23 -2.32 13.89
CA GLU A 96 -20.00 -3.11 13.80
C GLU A 96 -19.42 -3.05 12.38
N LYS A 97 -18.14 -2.68 12.27
CA LYS A 97 -17.39 -2.63 11.02
C LYS A 97 -16.15 -3.50 11.11
N TYR A 98 -15.81 -4.13 9.99
CA TYR A 98 -14.61 -4.93 9.82
C TYR A 98 -13.68 -4.24 8.84
N VAL A 99 -12.39 -4.20 9.17
CA VAL A 99 -11.36 -3.70 8.26
C VAL A 99 -10.26 -4.73 8.20
N THR A 100 -9.98 -5.19 6.99
CA THR A 100 -8.86 -6.07 6.69
C THR A 100 -7.67 -5.22 6.25
N GLU A 101 -6.54 -5.44 6.92
CA GLU A 101 -5.29 -4.73 6.71
C GLU A 101 -4.18 -5.75 6.49
N ILE A 102 -3.15 -5.36 5.74
CA ILE A 102 -1.92 -6.12 5.61
C ILE A 102 -0.93 -5.50 6.57
N VAL A 103 -0.58 -6.30 7.57
CA VAL A 103 0.27 -5.86 8.67
C VAL A 103 1.66 -6.43 8.49
N VAL A 104 2.65 -5.53 8.41
CA VAL A 104 4.07 -5.87 8.37
C VAL A 104 4.56 -5.95 9.81
N LYS A 105 4.62 -7.18 10.34
CA LYS A 105 5.13 -7.48 11.69
C LYS A 105 6.64 -7.77 11.66
N ILE A 106 7.20 -8.10 12.82
CA ILE A 106 8.56 -8.65 12.96
C ILE A 106 8.70 -9.87 12.02
N GLY A 107 9.68 -9.81 11.12
CA GLY A 107 9.91 -10.82 10.07
C GLY A 107 9.20 -10.54 8.73
N GLY A 108 8.37 -9.50 8.64
CA GLY A 108 7.88 -8.96 7.38
C GLY A 108 8.94 -8.09 6.69
N VAL A 109 8.69 -7.74 5.43
CA VAL A 109 9.65 -7.04 4.57
C VAL A 109 8.98 -5.85 3.90
N MET A 110 9.68 -4.72 3.85
CA MET A 110 9.34 -3.61 2.97
C MET A 110 10.60 -3.23 2.19
N LEU A 111 10.52 -3.22 0.85
CA LEU A 111 11.59 -2.74 -0.01
C LEU A 111 11.06 -1.63 -0.91
N MET A 112 11.84 -0.57 -1.01
CA MET A 112 11.64 0.50 -1.97
C MET A 112 12.18 0.04 -3.33
N LEU A 113 11.33 -0.01 -4.34
CA LEU A 113 11.72 -0.42 -5.70
C LEU A 113 11.96 0.76 -6.63
N GLY A 114 11.67 1.98 -6.17
CA GLY A 114 11.89 3.22 -6.88
C GLY A 114 10.66 4.12 -6.89
N TYR A 115 10.75 5.20 -7.64
CA TYR A 115 9.68 6.18 -7.77
C TYR A 115 9.30 6.30 -9.24
N LYS A 116 8.00 6.18 -9.56
CA LYS A 116 7.54 6.47 -10.92
C LYS A 116 7.64 7.98 -11.14
N GLN A 117 8.77 8.42 -11.70
CA GLN A 117 8.95 9.80 -12.11
C GLN A 117 8.05 10.05 -13.32
N ASN A 118 6.96 10.81 -13.15
CA ASN A 118 6.10 11.24 -14.25
C ASN A 118 6.91 12.15 -15.20
N ASN A 119 7.60 11.53 -16.15
CA ASN A 119 8.41 12.23 -17.16
C ASN A 119 7.58 12.99 -18.21
N GLU A 120 6.25 12.94 -18.14
CA GLU A 120 5.37 13.65 -19.08
C GLU A 120 5.34 15.18 -18.92
N ILE A 121 5.76 15.73 -17.76
CA ILE A 121 5.77 17.19 -17.55
C ILE A 121 6.99 17.86 -18.19
N LYS A 122 8.08 17.14 -18.46
CA LYS A 122 9.27 17.72 -19.12
C LYS A 122 9.07 17.95 -20.62
N ASN A 123 8.32 17.10 -21.32
CA ASN A 123 8.12 17.25 -22.78
C ASN A 123 7.20 18.43 -23.15
N LYS A 124 6.21 18.78 -22.32
CA LYS A 124 5.34 19.95 -22.60
C LYS A 124 6.02 21.32 -22.43
N LYS A 125 7.15 21.40 -21.72
CA LYS A 125 7.92 22.66 -21.61
C LYS A 125 8.80 22.91 -22.83
N ASN A 126 9.31 21.87 -23.48
CA ASN A 126 10.15 22.03 -24.69
C ASN A 126 9.34 22.37 -25.95
N LEU A 127 8.04 22.06 -25.96
CA LEU A 127 7.12 22.37 -27.07
C LEU A 127 6.51 23.80 -27.00
N LYS A 128 6.80 24.57 -25.95
CA LYS A 128 6.34 25.97 -25.81
C LYS A 128 7.41 27.01 -26.15
N ASN A 129 8.58 26.55 -26.60
CA ASN A 129 9.71 27.41 -26.97
C ASN A 129 10.00 27.40 -28.49
N PHE A 130 9.02 27.03 -29.30
CA PHE A 130 9.02 27.21 -30.75
C PHE A 130 7.66 27.74 -31.20
#